data_AF-A0A850BSJ6-F1
#
_entry.id   AF-A0A850BSJ6-F1
#
_cell.length_a   1.000
_cell.length_b   1.000
_cell.length_c   1.000
_cell.angle_alpha   90.00
_cell.angle_beta   90.00
_cell.angle_gamma   90.00
#
_symmetry.space_group_name_H-M   'P 1'
#
loop_
_entity.id
_entity.type
_entity.pdbx_description
1 polymer ?
#
loop_
_entity_poly.entity_id
_entity_poly.type
_entity_poly.pdbx_seq_one_letter_code
_entity_poly.pdbx_strand_id
1 'polypeptide(L)'
;MARFPGTRSRPPLDEHVVVPETTRDEVVRGRRVIAQPSSPPHGDRHFELDYVIRGSIRHGYVGSTDMITRFSNESDFATDTSVRKAGIDPATGQRYLEELAFEVVHTQSKRDMIERAEELTARGVRRVIGIFVKEGVVREWVPSEGAFRAFPPGSLIEDPCLSLPIRVESLLSAVEADNAVARALLAKENPVLARLREQGKAQGKAEAVLTLLVSRGVPVSSAARAEILACTDLDQLDRWLIQSVSVAAASDLFQKP
;
A
#
# COMPACT_ATOMS: atom_id res chain seq x y z
N MET A 1 -6.90 -37.50 36.20
CA MET A 1 -6.42 -36.44 35.29
C MET A 1 -7.36 -36.40 34.10
N ALA A 2 -8.35 -35.49 34.11
CA ALA A 2 -9.39 -35.45 33.09
C ALA A 2 -8.84 -34.87 31.78
N ARG A 3 -8.95 -35.62 30.68
CA ARG A 3 -8.67 -35.11 29.32
C ARG A 3 -9.80 -34.15 28.93
N PHE A 4 -9.47 -32.87 28.77
CA PHE A 4 -10.34 -31.92 28.09
C PHE A 4 -10.55 -32.37 26.63
N PRO A 5 -11.76 -32.21 26.05
CA PRO A 5 -12.01 -32.55 24.66
C PRO A 5 -11.08 -31.70 23.78
N GLY A 6 -10.27 -32.37 22.95
CA GLY A 6 -9.22 -31.74 22.18
C GLY A 6 -9.77 -30.65 21.26
N THR A 7 -9.21 -29.46 21.36
CA THR A 7 -9.24 -28.48 20.26
C THR A 7 -8.71 -29.20 19.02
N ARG A 8 -9.57 -29.45 18.02
CA ARG A 8 -9.11 -29.99 16.74
C ARG A 8 -7.96 -29.10 16.27
N SER A 9 -6.80 -29.69 16.01
CA SER A 9 -5.66 -28.96 15.46
C SER A 9 -6.08 -28.29 14.16
N ARG A 10 -5.81 -26.99 14.05
CA ARG A 10 -6.06 -26.22 12.84
C ARG A 10 -5.24 -26.81 11.69
N PRO A 11 -5.80 -26.99 10.48
CA PRO A 11 -5.02 -27.47 9.35
C PRO A 11 -3.95 -26.43 8.97
N PRO A 12 -2.79 -26.86 8.42
CA PRO A 12 -1.85 -26.00 7.74
C PRO A 12 -2.53 -25.14 6.67
N LEU A 13 -2.06 -23.90 6.49
CA LEU A 13 -2.61 -22.90 5.58
C LEU A 13 -2.59 -23.35 4.12
N ASP A 14 -1.54 -24.10 3.74
CA ASP A 14 -1.31 -24.55 2.37
C ASP A 14 -1.65 -26.05 2.18
N GLU A 15 -2.29 -26.69 3.17
CA GLU A 15 -2.89 -28.03 3.01
C GLU A 15 -4.26 -27.89 2.33
N HIS A 16 -4.21 -27.58 1.04
CA HIS A 16 -5.40 -27.28 0.24
C HIS A 16 -6.21 -28.54 -0.09
N VAL A 17 -7.53 -28.40 0.02
CA VAL A 17 -8.53 -29.34 -0.51
C VAL A 17 -8.79 -29.05 -1.99
N VAL A 18 -8.65 -27.79 -2.41
CA VAL A 18 -8.64 -27.42 -3.82
C VAL A 18 -7.23 -27.17 -4.27
N VAL A 19 -6.76 -27.93 -5.27
CA VAL A 19 -5.42 -27.73 -5.82
C VAL A 19 -5.34 -26.36 -6.51
N PRO A 20 -4.47 -25.45 -6.03
CA PRO A 20 -4.27 -24.15 -6.67
C PRO A 20 -3.89 -24.30 -8.14
N GLU A 21 -4.23 -23.31 -8.97
CA GLU A 21 -3.85 -23.23 -10.39
C GLU A 21 -4.34 -24.39 -11.28
N THR A 22 -5.21 -25.27 -10.77
CA THR A 22 -5.79 -26.39 -11.52
C THR A 22 -7.26 -26.16 -11.86
N THR A 23 -8.00 -25.61 -10.90
CA THR A 23 -9.43 -25.32 -11.04
C THR A 23 -9.72 -23.93 -10.47
N ARG A 24 -10.97 -23.46 -10.64
CA ARG A 24 -11.49 -22.29 -9.94
C ARG A 24 -12.37 -22.67 -8.75
N ASP A 25 -12.23 -23.90 -8.26
CA ASP A 25 -13.04 -24.35 -7.14
C ASP A 25 -12.58 -23.67 -5.85
N GLU A 26 -13.51 -23.55 -4.93
CA GLU A 26 -13.29 -23.16 -3.55
C GLU A 26 -14.19 -24.03 -2.68
N VAL A 27 -13.87 -24.14 -1.40
CA VAL A 27 -14.73 -24.79 -0.41
C VAL A 27 -15.03 -23.79 0.69
N VAL A 28 -16.31 -23.58 0.98
CA VAL A 28 -16.75 -22.75 2.11
C VAL A 28 -17.72 -23.58 2.95
N ARG A 29 -17.33 -23.90 4.19
CA ARG A 29 -18.12 -24.72 5.12
C ARG A 29 -18.61 -26.03 4.50
N GLY A 30 -17.69 -26.73 3.84
CA GLY A 30 -17.92 -28.02 3.17
C GLY A 30 -18.64 -27.91 1.83
N ARG A 31 -19.12 -26.73 1.43
CA ARG A 31 -19.80 -26.49 0.16
C ARG A 31 -18.77 -26.15 -0.91
N ARG A 32 -18.76 -26.90 -2.01
CA ARG A 32 -18.00 -26.52 -3.20
C ARG A 32 -18.63 -25.31 -3.86
N VAL A 33 -17.84 -24.29 -4.12
CA VAL A 33 -18.19 -23.06 -4.83
C VAL A 33 -17.23 -22.92 -6.00
N ILE A 34 -17.67 -22.33 -7.11
CA ILE A 34 -16.78 -22.02 -8.24
C ILE A 34 -16.54 -20.51 -8.21
N ALA A 35 -15.29 -20.10 -8.03
CA ALA A 35 -14.83 -18.73 -8.18
C ALA A 35 -15.03 -18.29 -9.64
N GLN A 36 -16.07 -17.48 -9.86
CA GLN A 36 -16.41 -17.01 -11.20
C GLN A 36 -15.44 -15.92 -11.65
N PRO A 37 -15.12 -15.84 -12.95
CA PRO A 37 -14.44 -14.66 -13.49
C PRO A 37 -15.20 -13.37 -13.16
N SER A 38 -14.45 -12.29 -12.93
CA SER A 38 -15.01 -10.98 -12.60
C SER A 38 -15.72 -10.34 -13.79
N SER A 39 -16.90 -9.74 -13.56
CA SER A 39 -17.48 -8.74 -14.47
C SER A 39 -16.68 -7.43 -14.39
N PRO A 40 -16.76 -6.51 -15.37
CA PRO A 40 -15.98 -5.26 -15.36
C PRO A 40 -16.09 -4.47 -14.04
N PRO A 41 -17.27 -4.25 -13.43
CA PRO A 41 -17.35 -3.52 -12.15
C PRO A 41 -16.56 -4.15 -10.99
N HIS A 42 -16.41 -5.48 -10.98
CA HIS A 42 -15.62 -6.19 -9.98
C HIS A 42 -14.14 -6.13 -10.36
N GLY A 43 -13.80 -6.50 -11.60
CA GLY A 43 -12.41 -6.56 -12.06
C GLY A 43 -11.70 -5.21 -12.01
N ASP A 44 -12.36 -4.14 -12.47
CA ASP A 44 -11.80 -2.79 -12.43
C ASP A 44 -11.58 -2.34 -10.97
N ARG A 45 -12.54 -2.64 -10.08
CA ARG A 45 -12.41 -2.28 -8.66
C ARG A 45 -11.32 -3.08 -7.96
N HIS A 46 -11.20 -4.36 -8.27
CA HIS A 46 -10.18 -5.24 -7.72
C HIS A 46 -8.78 -4.77 -8.14
N PHE A 47 -8.60 -4.39 -9.40
CA PHE A 47 -7.34 -3.83 -9.89
C PHE A 47 -6.93 -2.55 -9.13
N GLU A 48 -7.87 -1.62 -8.94
CA GLU A 48 -7.65 -0.39 -8.16
C GLU A 48 -7.32 -0.68 -6.68
N LEU A 49 -8.02 -1.65 -6.08
CA LEU A 49 -7.75 -2.11 -4.71
C LEU A 49 -6.32 -2.62 -4.59
N ASP A 50 -5.89 -3.52 -5.49
CA ASP A 50 -4.54 -4.08 -5.48
C ASP A 50 -3.47 -3.01 -5.61
N TYR A 51 -3.68 -2.00 -6.47
CA TYR A 51 -2.78 -0.87 -6.63
C TYR A 51 -2.62 -0.08 -5.32
N VAL A 52 -3.74 0.29 -4.68
CA VAL A 52 -3.70 1.04 -3.41
C VAL A 52 -3.04 0.23 -2.30
N ILE A 53 -3.43 -1.04 -2.13
CA ILE A 53 -2.85 -1.91 -1.09
C ILE A 53 -1.36 -2.10 -1.34
N ARG A 54 -0.94 -2.45 -2.56
CA ARG A 54 0.47 -2.63 -2.91
C ARG A 54 1.29 -1.36 -2.67
N GLY A 55 0.75 -0.20 -3.02
CA GLY A 55 1.38 1.09 -2.78
C GLY A 55 1.52 1.41 -1.29
N SER A 56 0.61 0.91 -0.45
CA SER A 56 0.46 1.32 0.95
C SER A 56 1.10 0.38 1.96
N ILE A 57 1.31 -0.90 1.64
CA ILE A 57 1.90 -1.87 2.58
C ILE A 57 3.27 -1.43 3.10
N ARG A 58 3.50 -1.69 4.39
CA ARG A 58 4.75 -1.42 5.10
C ARG A 58 5.83 -2.45 4.74
N HIS A 59 7.10 -2.04 4.79
CA HIS A 59 8.22 -2.98 4.70
C HIS A 59 8.09 -4.10 5.75
N GLY A 60 8.41 -5.33 5.35
CA GLY A 60 8.21 -6.54 6.16
C GLY A 60 6.84 -7.21 5.98
N TYR A 61 5.92 -6.58 5.23
CA TYR A 61 4.64 -7.16 4.83
C TYR A 61 4.60 -7.39 3.31
N VAL A 62 3.72 -8.30 2.88
CA VAL A 62 3.44 -8.62 1.48
C VAL A 62 1.93 -8.69 1.26
N GLY A 63 1.50 -8.20 0.09
CA GLY A 63 0.14 -8.35 -0.40
C GLY A 63 0.02 -9.54 -1.36
N SER A 64 -1.16 -10.16 -1.42
CA SER A 64 -1.46 -11.24 -2.36
C SER A 64 -2.89 -11.12 -2.89
N THR A 65 -3.05 -11.43 -4.17
CA THR A 65 -4.32 -11.43 -4.90
C THR A 65 -4.74 -12.88 -5.15
N ASP A 66 -6.02 -13.20 -4.93
CA ASP A 66 -6.61 -14.52 -5.20
C ASP A 66 -5.83 -15.71 -4.59
N MET A 67 -5.16 -15.48 -3.45
CA MET A 67 -4.38 -16.52 -2.79
C MET A 67 -5.29 -17.40 -1.94
N ILE A 68 -5.46 -18.65 -2.36
CA ILE A 68 -6.25 -19.63 -1.63
C ILE A 68 -5.60 -19.96 -0.28
N THR A 69 -6.43 -20.10 0.75
CA THR A 69 -6.00 -20.36 2.12
C THR A 69 -6.93 -21.34 2.81
N ARG A 70 -6.33 -22.30 3.52
CA ARG A 70 -7.04 -23.27 4.34
C ARG A 70 -7.45 -22.66 5.69
N PHE A 71 -8.61 -22.01 5.72
CA PHE A 71 -9.11 -21.35 6.93
C PHE A 71 -9.60 -22.33 8.01
N SER A 72 -10.23 -23.44 7.61
CA SER A 72 -10.71 -24.47 8.53
C SER A 72 -10.65 -25.84 7.90
N ASN A 73 -11.05 -26.90 8.61
CA ASN A 73 -11.17 -28.24 8.02
C ASN A 73 -12.28 -28.33 6.97
N GLU A 74 -13.13 -27.31 6.87
CA GLU A 74 -14.27 -27.28 5.95
C GLU A 74 -14.20 -26.09 5.00
N SER A 75 -13.19 -25.23 5.11
CA SER A 75 -13.07 -24.03 4.28
C SER A 75 -11.67 -23.86 3.71
N ASP A 76 -11.59 -23.66 2.40
CA ASP A 76 -10.39 -23.50 1.59
C ASP A 76 -10.76 -22.62 0.39
N PHE A 77 -10.50 -21.33 0.49
CA PHE A 77 -10.95 -20.32 -0.47
C PHE A 77 -9.98 -19.15 -0.53
N ALA A 78 -10.11 -18.32 -1.56
CA ALA A 78 -9.35 -17.10 -1.72
C ALA A 78 -10.18 -15.88 -1.32
N THR A 79 -9.50 -14.86 -0.80
CA THR A 79 -10.00 -13.49 -0.72
C THR A 79 -9.45 -12.71 -1.90
N ASP A 80 -10.18 -11.73 -2.42
CA ASP A 80 -9.73 -10.90 -3.55
C ASP A 80 -8.32 -10.34 -3.29
N THR A 81 -8.12 -9.58 -2.20
CA THR A 81 -6.79 -9.06 -1.80
C THR A 81 -6.53 -9.33 -0.31
N SER A 82 -5.31 -9.73 0.04
CA SER A 82 -4.89 -9.93 1.43
C SER A 82 -3.51 -9.36 1.74
N VAL A 83 -3.23 -9.09 3.02
CA VAL A 83 -1.92 -8.62 3.51
C VAL A 83 -1.46 -9.47 4.68
N ARG A 84 -0.20 -9.89 4.66
CA ARG A 84 0.45 -10.69 5.72
C ARG A 84 1.89 -10.27 5.94
N LYS A 85 2.50 -10.71 7.04
CA LYS A 85 3.96 -10.63 7.23
C LYS A 85 4.68 -11.45 6.16
N ALA A 86 5.79 -10.93 5.66
CA ALA A 86 6.64 -11.62 4.71
C ALA A 86 7.40 -12.80 5.38
N GLY A 87 7.67 -13.84 4.61
CA GLY A 87 8.48 -14.98 5.04
C GLY A 87 7.69 -16.11 5.69
N ILE A 88 8.41 -16.95 6.45
CA ILE A 88 7.91 -18.17 7.09
C ILE A 88 7.82 -17.93 8.60
N ASP A 89 6.70 -18.33 9.18
CA ASP A 89 6.49 -18.38 10.62
C ASP A 89 7.27 -19.56 11.21
N PRO A 90 8.31 -19.30 12.03
CA PRO A 90 9.12 -20.36 12.60
C PRO A 90 8.35 -21.28 13.56
N ALA A 91 7.21 -20.84 14.11
CA ALA A 91 6.39 -21.65 15.00
C ALA A 91 5.60 -22.73 14.26
N THR A 92 5.27 -22.50 12.99
CA THR A 92 4.42 -23.38 12.19
C THR A 92 5.11 -23.99 10.99
N GLY A 93 6.27 -23.44 10.59
CA GLY A 93 6.99 -23.83 9.37
C GLY A 93 6.28 -23.42 8.08
N GLN A 94 5.25 -22.57 8.16
CA GLN A 94 4.42 -22.15 7.05
C GLN A 94 4.55 -20.65 6.82
N ARG A 95 4.01 -20.12 5.73
CA ARG A 95 3.82 -18.66 5.61
C ARG A 95 2.97 -18.13 6.78
N TYR A 96 3.07 -16.84 7.08
CA TYR A 96 2.15 -16.20 8.02
C TYR A 96 0.71 -16.19 7.48
N LEU A 97 -0.27 -16.25 8.40
CA LEU A 97 -1.68 -15.99 8.09
C LEU A 97 -1.87 -14.52 7.66
N GLU A 98 -2.87 -14.28 6.82
CA GLU A 98 -3.36 -12.94 6.48
C GLU A 98 -3.75 -12.18 7.76
N GLU A 99 -3.29 -10.94 7.89
CA GLU A 99 -3.74 -10.03 8.95
C GLU A 99 -4.91 -9.17 8.47
N LEU A 100 -4.88 -8.78 7.19
CA LEU A 100 -5.95 -8.03 6.52
C LEU A 100 -6.46 -8.83 5.32
N ALA A 101 -7.78 -8.86 5.17
CA ALA A 101 -8.46 -9.39 3.99
C ALA A 101 -9.41 -8.34 3.43
N PHE A 102 -9.47 -8.26 2.10
CA PHE A 102 -10.34 -7.38 1.35
C PHE A 102 -11.16 -8.20 0.35
N GLU A 103 -12.41 -7.80 0.16
CA GLU A 103 -13.36 -8.45 -0.74
C GLU A 103 -14.11 -7.39 -1.56
N VAL A 104 -14.12 -7.51 -2.88
CA VAL A 104 -14.89 -6.65 -3.77
C VAL A 104 -16.26 -7.27 -3.98
N VAL A 105 -17.30 -6.59 -3.49
CA VAL A 105 -18.67 -7.10 -3.48
C VAL A 105 -19.49 -6.42 -4.57
N HIS A 106 -19.91 -7.19 -5.58
CA HIS A 106 -20.79 -6.71 -6.67
C HIS A 106 -22.10 -7.51 -6.79
N THR A 107 -22.02 -8.82 -7.05
CA THR A 107 -23.18 -9.71 -7.24
C THR A 107 -23.30 -10.80 -6.17
N GLN A 108 -22.30 -10.95 -5.31
CA GLN A 108 -22.29 -11.96 -4.25
C GLN A 108 -23.42 -11.73 -3.24
N SER A 109 -23.92 -12.82 -2.66
CA SER A 109 -24.96 -12.74 -1.64
C SER A 109 -24.39 -12.24 -0.32
N LYS A 110 -25.19 -11.47 0.44
CA LYS A 110 -24.81 -11.02 1.79
C LYS A 110 -24.47 -12.19 2.71
N ARG A 111 -25.16 -13.33 2.53
CA ARG A 111 -24.93 -14.55 3.31
C ARG A 111 -23.54 -15.11 3.05
N ASP A 112 -23.15 -15.26 1.78
CA ASP A 112 -21.82 -15.80 1.44
C ASP A 112 -20.70 -14.92 2.00
N MET A 113 -20.89 -13.60 1.96
CA MET A 113 -19.93 -12.66 2.55
C MET A 113 -19.78 -12.81 4.07
N ILE A 114 -20.90 -12.99 4.78
CA ILE A 114 -20.90 -13.22 6.22
C ILE A 114 -20.19 -14.53 6.55
N GLU A 115 -20.53 -15.62 5.84
CA GLU A 115 -19.91 -16.93 6.09
C GLU A 115 -18.39 -16.88 5.88
N ARG A 116 -17.88 -16.22 4.83
CA ARG A 116 -16.44 -16.04 4.62
C ARG A 116 -15.80 -15.21 5.72
N ALA A 117 -16.40 -14.06 6.08
CA ALA A 117 -15.85 -13.20 7.13
C ALA A 117 -15.78 -13.89 8.50
N GLU A 118 -16.75 -14.73 8.82
CA GLU A 118 -16.74 -15.59 10.00
C GLU A 118 -15.58 -16.61 9.96
N GLU A 119 -15.36 -17.31 8.84
CA GLU A 119 -14.23 -18.25 8.70
C GLU A 119 -12.87 -17.55 8.82
N LEU A 120 -12.71 -16.38 8.16
CA LEU A 120 -11.50 -15.55 8.20
C LEU A 120 -11.16 -15.15 9.63
N THR A 121 -12.11 -14.53 10.33
CA THR A 121 -11.89 -14.03 11.70
C THR A 121 -11.78 -15.15 12.72
N ALA A 122 -12.51 -16.25 12.56
CA ALA A 122 -12.35 -17.45 13.40
C ALA A 122 -10.96 -18.09 13.23
N ARG A 123 -10.35 -17.98 12.04
CA ARG A 123 -8.97 -18.43 11.80
C ARG A 123 -7.94 -17.49 12.42
N GLY A 124 -8.24 -16.21 12.54
CA GLY A 124 -7.38 -15.20 13.15
C GLY A 124 -6.98 -14.05 12.22
N VAL A 125 -7.61 -13.93 11.05
CA VAL A 125 -7.51 -12.72 10.24
C VAL A 125 -8.08 -11.56 11.05
N ARG A 126 -7.28 -10.50 11.21
CA ARG A 126 -7.57 -9.43 12.19
C ARG A 126 -8.64 -8.47 11.70
N ARG A 127 -8.65 -8.15 10.40
CA ARG A 127 -9.66 -7.27 9.79
C ARG A 127 -10.11 -7.80 8.45
N VAL A 128 -11.41 -7.72 8.19
CA VAL A 128 -12.02 -8.10 6.91
C VAL A 128 -12.82 -6.89 6.40
N ILE A 129 -12.46 -6.39 5.22
CA ILE A 129 -12.98 -5.15 4.66
C ILE A 129 -13.63 -5.42 3.30
N GLY A 130 -14.91 -5.12 3.15
CA GLY A 130 -15.65 -5.26 1.90
C GLY A 130 -15.78 -3.94 1.15
N ILE A 131 -15.50 -3.94 -0.15
CA ILE A 131 -15.71 -2.83 -1.07
C ILE A 131 -16.99 -3.11 -1.87
N PHE A 132 -18.09 -2.45 -1.51
CA PHE A 132 -19.40 -2.72 -2.09
C PHE A 132 -19.65 -1.79 -3.28
N VAL A 133 -19.36 -2.31 -4.47
CA VAL A 133 -19.26 -1.55 -5.72
C VAL A 133 -20.57 -0.84 -6.07
N LYS A 134 -21.71 -1.52 -5.93
CA LYS A 134 -23.02 -0.95 -6.29
C LYS A 134 -23.44 0.21 -5.41
N GLU A 135 -23.09 0.15 -4.13
CA GLU A 135 -23.43 1.20 -3.18
C GLU A 135 -22.36 2.30 -3.10
N GLY A 136 -21.16 2.05 -3.65
CA GLY A 136 -20.04 2.98 -3.54
C GLY A 136 -19.59 3.17 -2.10
N VAL A 137 -19.62 2.12 -1.28
CA VAL A 137 -19.23 2.19 0.14
C VAL A 137 -18.24 1.10 0.51
N VAL A 138 -17.37 1.41 1.46
CA VAL A 138 -16.50 0.43 2.11
C VAL A 138 -17.08 0.08 3.47
N ARG A 139 -17.08 -1.20 3.82
CA ARG A 139 -17.56 -1.69 5.11
C ARG A 139 -16.54 -2.61 5.75
N GLU A 140 -16.45 -2.58 7.07
CA GLU A 140 -15.64 -3.51 7.85
C GLU A 140 -16.54 -4.53 8.54
N TRP A 141 -16.09 -5.77 8.57
CA TRP A 141 -16.72 -6.83 9.34
C TRP A 141 -16.54 -6.58 10.85
N VAL A 142 -17.63 -6.63 11.60
CA VAL A 142 -17.66 -6.50 13.06
C VAL A 142 -18.11 -7.83 13.67
N PRO A 143 -17.17 -8.69 14.14
CA PRO A 143 -17.47 -10.04 14.60
C PRO A 143 -18.52 -10.10 15.73
N SER A 144 -18.49 -9.14 16.66
CA SER A 144 -19.44 -9.07 17.78
C SER A 144 -20.88 -8.82 17.34
N GLU A 145 -21.08 -8.28 16.15
CA GLU A 145 -22.40 -7.96 15.60
C GLU A 145 -22.83 -8.92 14.49
N GLY A 146 -21.92 -9.78 14.01
CA GLY A 146 -22.18 -10.63 12.85
C GLY A 146 -22.54 -9.82 11.59
N ALA A 147 -21.99 -8.62 11.44
CA ALA A 147 -22.38 -7.70 10.37
C ALA A 147 -21.22 -6.84 9.84
N PHE A 148 -21.34 -6.43 8.57
CA PHE A 148 -20.50 -5.40 7.96
C PHE A 148 -21.03 -4.01 8.26
N ARG A 149 -20.19 -3.13 8.81
CA ARG A 149 -20.49 -1.74 9.11
C ARG A 149 -19.77 -0.80 8.16
N ALA A 150 -20.50 0.16 7.60
CA ALA A 150 -19.91 1.16 6.73
C ALA A 150 -18.94 2.05 7.51
N PHE A 151 -17.80 2.33 6.90
CA PHE A 151 -16.95 3.41 7.38
C PHE A 151 -17.66 4.75 7.16
N PRO A 152 -17.66 5.66 8.15
CA PRO A 152 -18.07 7.04 7.93
C PRO A 152 -17.24 7.72 6.82
N PRO A 153 -17.80 8.68 6.08
CA PRO A 153 -17.02 9.47 5.12
C PRO A 153 -15.80 10.14 5.76
N GLY A 154 -14.67 10.15 5.05
CA GLY A 154 -13.40 10.70 5.50
C GLY A 154 -12.63 9.82 6.49
N SER A 155 -13.14 8.63 6.82
CA SER A 155 -12.46 7.70 7.73
C SER A 155 -11.13 7.22 7.19
N LEU A 156 -10.23 6.87 8.11
CA LEU A 156 -8.94 6.28 7.82
C LEU A 156 -8.93 4.81 8.27
N ILE A 157 -8.39 3.94 7.43
CA ILE A 157 -8.04 2.57 7.75
C ILE A 157 -6.61 2.60 8.29
N GLU A 158 -6.49 2.61 9.61
CA GLU A 158 -5.21 2.54 10.32
C GLU A 158 -4.84 1.09 10.60
N ASP A 159 -3.60 0.70 10.31
CA ASP A 159 -3.15 -0.66 10.57
C ASP A 159 -1.62 -0.79 10.60
N PRO A 160 -1.03 -1.63 11.48
CA PRO A 160 0.41 -1.90 11.49
C PRO A 160 0.98 -2.43 10.17
N CYS A 161 0.15 -3.06 9.33
CA CYS A 161 0.55 -3.54 8.01
C CYS A 161 0.78 -2.42 6.98
N LEU A 162 0.34 -1.19 7.28
CA LEU A 162 0.35 -0.06 6.36
C LEU A 162 1.44 0.96 6.71
N SER A 163 2.08 1.54 5.69
CA SER A 163 3.09 2.59 5.88
C SER A 163 2.48 3.90 6.36
N LEU A 164 1.25 4.17 5.91
CA LEU A 164 0.40 5.27 6.34
C LEU A 164 -1.05 4.77 6.36
N PRO A 165 -1.94 5.38 7.17
CA PRO A 165 -3.37 5.11 7.09
C PRO A 165 -3.94 5.34 5.69
N ILE A 166 -4.81 4.43 5.22
CA ILE A 166 -5.49 4.56 3.93
C ILE A 166 -6.82 5.28 4.15
N ARG A 167 -7.06 6.38 3.44
CA ARG A 167 -8.38 7.00 3.42
C ARG A 167 -9.37 6.10 2.69
N VAL A 168 -10.57 5.92 3.23
CA VAL A 168 -11.59 5.04 2.66
C VAL A 168 -11.92 5.40 1.20
N GLU A 169 -12.00 6.69 0.88
CA GLU A 169 -12.25 7.20 -0.47
C GLU A 169 -11.18 6.78 -1.48
N SER A 170 -9.95 6.51 -1.04
CA SER A 170 -8.88 5.99 -1.91
C SER A 170 -9.19 4.59 -2.46
N LEU A 171 -10.06 3.82 -1.81
CA LEU A 171 -10.53 2.52 -2.31
C LEU A 171 -11.72 2.67 -3.28
N LEU A 172 -12.26 3.89 -3.42
CA LEU A 172 -13.47 4.19 -4.20
C LEU A 172 -13.19 5.08 -5.43
N SER A 173 -12.14 5.90 -5.39
CA SER A 173 -11.79 6.87 -6.44
C SER A 173 -10.35 6.70 -6.91
N ALA A 174 -10.14 6.60 -8.23
CA ALA A 174 -8.80 6.48 -8.83
C ALA A 174 -7.90 7.69 -8.49
N VAL A 175 -8.46 8.91 -8.44
CA VAL A 175 -7.70 10.11 -8.05
C VAL A 175 -7.23 10.01 -6.59
N GLU A 176 -8.10 9.55 -5.69
CA GLU A 176 -7.71 9.36 -4.30
C GLU A 176 -6.80 8.14 -4.10
N ALA A 177 -6.88 7.14 -4.98
CA ALA A 177 -5.95 6.01 -5.03
C ALA A 177 -4.53 6.48 -5.36
N ASP A 178 -4.37 7.23 -6.46
CA ASP A 178 -3.08 7.81 -6.85
C ASP A 178 -2.49 8.70 -5.74
N ASN A 179 -3.33 9.55 -5.15
CA ASN A 179 -2.92 10.40 -4.04
C ASN A 179 -2.45 9.58 -2.81
N ALA A 180 -3.12 8.48 -2.49
CA ALA A 180 -2.72 7.60 -1.39
C ALA A 180 -1.40 6.89 -1.70
N VAL A 181 -1.24 6.34 -2.90
CA VAL A 181 -0.02 5.67 -3.32
C VAL A 181 1.15 6.65 -3.35
N ALA A 182 0.98 7.86 -3.88
CA ALA A 182 2.02 8.89 -3.88
C ALA A 182 2.48 9.23 -2.45
N ARG A 183 1.55 9.45 -1.52
CA ARG A 183 1.87 9.69 -0.10
C ARG A 183 2.59 8.50 0.53
N ALA A 184 2.14 7.28 0.27
CA ALA A 184 2.79 6.08 0.78
C ALA A 184 4.20 5.88 0.21
N LEU A 185 4.42 6.16 -1.07
CA LEU A 185 5.74 6.10 -1.69
C LEU A 185 6.70 7.16 -1.12
N LEU A 186 6.19 8.36 -0.82
CA LEU A 186 6.96 9.39 -0.12
C LEU A 186 7.35 8.95 1.30
N ALA A 187 6.41 8.37 2.05
CA ALA A 187 6.66 7.87 3.41
C ALA A 187 7.64 6.68 3.45
N LYS A 188 7.70 5.90 2.37
CA LYS A 188 8.66 4.81 2.18
C LYS A 188 10.01 5.27 1.61
N GLU A 189 10.21 6.58 1.49
CA GLU A 189 11.44 7.16 0.94
C GLU A 189 11.80 6.58 -0.43
N ASN A 190 10.80 6.46 -1.32
CA ASN A 190 11.02 5.89 -2.64
C ASN A 190 12.20 6.59 -3.36
N PRO A 191 13.19 5.84 -3.87
CA PRO A 191 14.45 6.42 -4.35
C PRO A 191 14.27 7.36 -5.55
N VAL A 192 13.26 7.13 -6.40
CA VAL A 192 12.94 8.03 -7.52
C VAL A 192 12.42 9.36 -6.99
N LEU A 193 11.48 9.33 -6.04
CA LEU A 193 10.92 10.54 -5.44
C LEU A 193 11.95 11.28 -4.58
N ALA A 194 12.80 10.55 -3.85
CA ALA A 194 13.91 11.12 -3.09
C ALA A 194 14.87 11.88 -4.02
N ARG A 195 15.28 11.27 -5.13
CA ARG A 195 16.13 11.91 -6.15
C ARG A 195 15.48 13.15 -6.75
N LEU A 196 14.18 13.09 -7.10
CA LEU A 196 13.46 14.25 -7.63
C LEU A 196 13.43 15.41 -6.62
N ARG A 197 13.25 15.12 -5.33
CA ARG A 197 13.30 16.12 -4.26
C ARG A 197 14.68 16.76 -4.13
N GLU A 198 15.74 15.96 -4.19
CA GLU A 198 17.12 16.45 -4.14
C GLU A 198 17.46 17.32 -5.37
N GLN A 199 17.08 16.87 -6.56
CA GLN A 199 17.26 17.63 -7.80
C GLN A 199 16.51 18.96 -7.76
N GLY A 200 15.25 18.96 -7.32
CA GLY A 200 14.47 20.19 -7.14
C GLY A 200 15.09 21.15 -6.12
N LYS A 201 15.66 20.62 -5.04
CA LYS A 201 16.39 21.43 -4.04
C LYS A 201 17.66 22.04 -4.64
N ALA A 202 18.43 21.27 -5.42
CA ALA A 202 19.63 21.76 -6.09
C ALA A 202 19.30 22.85 -7.12
N GLN A 203 18.31 22.60 -7.98
CA GLN A 203 17.84 23.56 -8.97
C GLN A 203 17.38 24.86 -8.30
N GLY A 204 16.54 24.78 -7.25
CA GLY A 204 16.06 25.97 -6.55
C GLY A 204 17.19 26.80 -5.92
N LYS A 205 18.24 26.15 -5.38
CA LYS A 205 19.41 26.87 -4.84
C LYS A 205 20.25 27.52 -5.95
N ALA A 206 20.46 26.82 -7.07
CA ALA A 206 21.16 27.37 -8.22
C ALA A 206 20.44 28.61 -8.79
N GLU A 207 19.11 28.53 -8.91
CA GLU A 207 18.28 29.67 -9.31
C GLU A 207 18.39 30.83 -8.29
N ALA A 208 18.40 30.54 -6.99
CA ALA A 208 18.57 31.57 -5.95
C ALA A 208 19.93 32.27 -6.00
N VAL A 209 21.03 31.52 -6.25
CA VAL A 209 22.37 32.08 -6.47
C VAL A 209 22.34 33.09 -7.62
N LEU A 210 21.78 32.70 -8.76
CA LEU A 210 21.68 33.56 -9.94
C LEU A 210 20.81 34.79 -9.67
N THR A 211 19.66 34.61 -9.02
CA THR A 211 18.76 35.71 -8.65
C THR A 211 19.48 36.73 -7.76
N LEU A 212 20.27 36.28 -6.80
CA LEU A 212 21.00 37.18 -5.90
C LEU A 212 22.11 37.95 -6.64
N LEU A 213 22.88 37.28 -7.51
CA LEU A 213 23.89 37.96 -8.33
C LEU A 213 23.27 39.03 -9.23
N VAL A 214 22.17 38.69 -9.91
CA VAL A 214 21.43 39.63 -10.77
C VAL A 214 20.87 40.79 -9.95
N SER A 215 20.27 40.52 -8.79
CA SER A 215 19.73 41.57 -7.90
C SER A 215 20.81 42.52 -7.39
N ARG A 216 22.06 42.06 -7.28
CA ARG A 216 23.21 42.88 -6.90
C ARG A 216 23.86 43.60 -8.08
N GLY A 217 23.37 43.40 -9.30
CA GLY A 217 23.97 43.94 -10.52
C GLY A 217 25.30 43.29 -10.89
N VAL A 218 25.61 42.10 -10.35
CA VAL A 218 26.83 41.34 -10.71
C VAL A 218 26.58 40.65 -12.05
N PRO A 219 27.37 40.96 -13.11
CA PRO A 219 27.20 40.30 -14.41
C PRO A 219 27.52 38.81 -14.33
N VAL A 220 26.64 37.96 -14.86
CA VAL A 220 26.82 36.51 -14.94
C VAL A 220 27.00 36.09 -16.40
N SER A 221 28.14 35.49 -16.74
CA SER A 221 28.38 34.97 -18.09
C SER A 221 27.54 33.73 -18.37
N SER A 222 27.30 33.42 -19.65
CA SER A 222 26.56 32.21 -20.04
C SER A 222 27.22 30.93 -19.51
N ALA A 223 28.55 30.89 -19.46
CA ALA A 223 29.31 29.75 -18.92
C ALA A 223 29.09 29.61 -17.40
N ALA A 224 29.23 30.68 -16.63
CA ALA A 224 29.00 30.66 -15.18
C ALA A 224 27.55 30.28 -14.85
N ARG A 225 26.59 30.78 -15.64
CA ARG A 225 25.17 30.42 -15.49
C ARG A 225 24.95 28.92 -15.73
N ALA A 226 25.54 28.37 -16.79
CA ALA A 226 25.42 26.95 -17.10
C ALA A 226 26.06 26.08 -16.00
N GLU A 227 27.22 26.47 -15.48
CA GLU A 227 27.90 25.78 -14.38
C GLU A 227 27.06 25.78 -13.09
N ILE A 228 26.50 26.94 -12.72
CA ILE A 228 25.64 27.07 -11.53
C ILE A 228 24.39 26.20 -11.67
N LEU A 229 23.70 26.23 -12.81
CA LEU A 229 22.49 25.44 -13.05
C LEU A 229 22.74 23.93 -13.17
N ALA A 230 23.93 23.52 -13.60
CA ALA A 230 24.30 22.11 -13.71
C ALA A 230 24.77 21.51 -12.37
N CYS A 231 25.06 22.33 -11.36
CA CYS A 231 25.53 21.87 -10.08
C CYS A 231 24.42 21.14 -9.31
N THR A 232 24.73 19.93 -8.83
CA THR A 232 23.83 19.10 -8.00
C THR A 232 24.35 18.92 -6.57
N ASP A 233 25.56 19.41 -6.28
CA ASP A 233 26.15 19.40 -4.94
C ASP A 233 25.49 20.50 -4.09
N LEU A 234 24.66 20.09 -3.13
CA LEU A 234 23.93 20.99 -2.26
C LEU A 234 24.82 21.82 -1.34
N ASP A 235 25.98 21.31 -0.95
CA ASP A 235 26.92 22.00 -0.07
C ASP A 235 27.70 23.07 -0.86
N GLN A 236 28.06 22.75 -2.11
CA GLN A 236 28.64 23.74 -3.03
C GLN A 236 27.64 24.86 -3.33
N LEU A 237 26.38 24.51 -3.60
CA LEU A 237 25.32 25.48 -3.83
C LEU A 237 25.05 26.37 -2.60
N ASP A 238 25.12 25.82 -1.39
CA ASP A 238 24.99 26.62 -0.16
C ASP A 238 26.17 27.59 0.02
N ARG A 239 27.40 27.13 -0.25
CA ARG A 239 28.57 28.01 -0.24
C ARG A 239 28.42 29.14 -1.25
N TRP A 240 28.02 28.83 -2.48
CA TRP A 240 27.79 29.83 -3.51
C TRP A 240 26.69 30.81 -3.11
N LEU A 241 25.59 30.33 -2.54
CA LEU A 241 24.50 31.19 -2.10
C LEU A 241 24.95 32.19 -1.04
N ILE A 242 25.76 31.76 -0.06
CA ILE A 242 26.33 32.64 0.96
C ILE A 242 27.30 33.65 0.33
N GLN A 243 28.21 33.18 -0.51
CA GLN A 243 29.19 34.03 -1.19
C GLN A 243 28.53 35.06 -2.12
N SER A 244 27.43 34.70 -2.78
CA SER A 244 26.65 35.58 -3.66
C SER A 244 26.17 36.86 -2.98
N VAL A 245 26.14 36.94 -1.65
CA VAL A 245 25.82 38.16 -0.90
C VAL A 245 26.92 39.22 -1.01
N SER A 246 28.18 38.84 -1.17
CA SER A 246 29.33 39.76 -1.07
C SER A 246 30.32 39.72 -2.24
N VAL A 247 30.36 38.65 -3.06
CA VAL A 247 31.30 38.54 -4.20
C VAL A 247 31.22 39.76 -5.13
N ALA A 248 32.36 40.17 -5.69
CA ALA A 248 32.43 41.30 -6.62
C ALA A 248 32.18 40.85 -8.07
N ALA A 249 32.57 39.62 -8.40
CA ALA A 249 32.33 39.00 -9.70
C ALA A 249 31.75 37.58 -9.54
N ALA A 250 30.93 37.15 -10.51
CA ALA A 250 30.37 35.79 -10.51
C ALA A 250 31.45 34.69 -10.56
N SER A 251 32.61 34.98 -11.16
CA SER A 251 33.76 34.07 -11.21
C SER A 251 34.35 33.75 -9.84
N ASP A 252 34.15 34.63 -8.84
CA ASP A 252 34.71 34.47 -7.50
C ASP A 252 34.08 33.28 -6.77
N LEU A 253 32.86 32.87 -7.18
CA LEU A 253 32.19 31.67 -6.66
C LEU A 253 32.98 30.40 -6.95
N PHE A 254 33.69 30.33 -8.07
CA PHE A 254 34.38 29.10 -8.52
C PHE A 254 35.80 28.99 -7.97
N GLN A 255 36.27 29.99 -7.22
CA GLN A 255 37.59 29.95 -6.61
C GLN A 255 37.56 29.01 -5.39
N LYS A 256 38.54 28.09 -5.32
CA LYS A 256 38.73 27.27 -4.12
C LYS A 256 39.19 28.17 -2.96
N PRO A 257 38.73 27.90 -1.72
CA PRO A 257 39.27 28.58 -0.54
C PRO A 257 40.77 28.31 -0.38
#